data_AF-A0A0C9VJ95-F1
#
_entry.id   AF-A0A0C9VJ95-F1
#
_cell.length_a   1.000
_cell.length_b   1.000
_cell.length_c   1.000
_cell.angle_alpha   90.00
_cell.angle_beta   90.00
_cell.angle_gamma   90.00
#
_symmetry.space_group_name_H-M   'P 1'
#
loop_
_entity.id
_entity.type
_entity.pdbx_description
1 polymer ?
#
loop_
_entity_poly.entity_id
_entity_poly.type
_entity_poly.pdbx_seq_one_letter_code
_entity_poly.pdbx_strand_id
1 'polypeptide(L)'
;MEILQPILFCSLLQRLVIEYPTTLRFSEGDLRVIGIKLPELRELSLGHLLFHLSPPSLSLSRLLPILNNINPHLEKLGLYLDGNDSITNEKRFFQPHPTLRVLSLDLSPLSPENTDGAAFTLSRLTTMISTSDTPFEIHLELEYSQAYVDIIPAEELRSRNNVAKTWARVEAKLYPLVAARDEKRREMQRVAEYERKGNTPCFIP
;
A
#
# COMPACT_ATOMS: atom_id res chain seq x y z
N MET A 1 -9.34 -16.01 -12.03
CA MET A 1 -7.92 -16.30 -12.33
C MET A 1 -7.62 -16.79 -13.74
N GLU A 2 -8.56 -17.44 -14.44
CA GLU A 2 -8.31 -17.98 -15.78
C GLU A 2 -7.78 -16.93 -16.78
N ILE A 3 -8.30 -15.70 -16.73
CA ILE A 3 -7.85 -14.59 -17.59
C ILE A 3 -6.36 -14.26 -17.40
N LEU A 4 -5.82 -14.41 -16.19
CA LEU A 4 -4.41 -14.12 -15.90
C LEU A 4 -3.51 -15.34 -16.11
N GLN A 5 -4.08 -16.53 -16.28
CA GLN A 5 -3.32 -17.77 -16.32
C GLN A 5 -2.18 -17.75 -17.36
N PRO A 6 -2.36 -17.25 -18.60
CA PRO A 6 -1.27 -17.16 -19.57
C PRO A 6 -0.14 -16.23 -19.10
N ILE A 7 -0.50 -15.12 -18.46
CA ILE A 7 0.43 -14.10 -17.97
C ILE A 7 1.27 -14.66 -16.81
N LEU A 8 0.68 -15.50 -15.96
CA LEU A 8 1.36 -16.15 -14.83
C LEU A 8 2.47 -17.13 -15.25
N PHE A 9 2.61 -17.46 -16.55
CA PHE A 9 3.75 -18.24 -17.05
C PHE A 9 4.93 -17.36 -17.52
N CYS A 10 4.75 -16.04 -17.60
CA CYS A 10 5.78 -15.11 -18.00
C CYS A 10 6.68 -14.74 -16.81
N SER A 11 7.61 -15.63 -16.42
CA SER A 11 8.46 -15.45 -15.23
C SER A 11 9.32 -14.18 -15.24
N LEU A 12 9.66 -13.67 -16.43
CA LEU A 12 10.44 -12.44 -16.63
C LEU A 12 9.58 -11.16 -16.66
N LEU A 13 8.27 -11.27 -16.44
CA LEU A 13 7.38 -10.11 -16.48
C LEU A 13 7.68 -9.17 -15.32
N GLN A 14 8.11 -7.96 -15.65
CA GLN A 14 8.45 -6.93 -14.66
C GLN A 14 7.29 -5.98 -14.36
N ARG A 15 6.33 -5.85 -15.28
CA ARG A 15 5.22 -4.92 -15.18
C ARG A 15 3.92 -5.59 -15.60
N LEU A 16 2.94 -5.60 -14.69
CA LEU A 16 1.59 -6.06 -14.93
C LEU A 16 0.61 -4.95 -14.54
N VAL A 17 0.02 -4.33 -15.55
CA VAL A 17 -1.03 -3.33 -15.39
C VAL A 17 -2.30 -3.87 -16.01
N ILE A 18 -3.36 -3.92 -15.22
CA ILE A 18 -4.68 -4.33 -15.67
C ILE A 18 -5.63 -3.16 -15.45
N GLU A 19 -5.84 -2.42 -16.53
CA GLU A 19 -6.88 -1.43 -16.67
C GLU A 19 -8.16 -2.18 -17.03
N TYR A 20 -9.16 -2.15 -16.15
CA TYR A 20 -10.39 -2.90 -16.39
C TYR A 20 -11.59 -2.05 -16.02
N PRO A 21 -12.55 -1.83 -16.94
CA PRO A 21 -13.75 -1.06 -16.65
C PRO A 21 -14.71 -1.82 -15.70
N THR A 22 -14.42 -3.09 -15.39
CA THR A 22 -15.25 -3.92 -14.51
C THR A 22 -14.48 -4.44 -13.30
N THR A 23 -15.24 -4.67 -12.23
CA THR A 23 -14.86 -5.19 -10.90
C THR A 23 -13.97 -6.44 -10.97
N LEU A 24 -12.64 -6.28 -10.83
CA LEU A 24 -11.71 -7.39 -10.69
C LEU A 24 -11.67 -7.89 -9.25
N ARG A 25 -12.30 -9.03 -8.98
CA ARG A 25 -12.28 -9.66 -7.64
C ARG A 25 -10.97 -10.43 -7.46
N PHE A 26 -10.03 -9.84 -6.73
CA PHE A 26 -8.83 -10.51 -6.26
C PHE A 26 -8.98 -10.93 -4.80
N SER A 27 -8.72 -12.21 -4.53
CA SER A 27 -8.51 -12.71 -3.18
C SER A 27 -7.05 -12.55 -2.75
N GLU A 28 -6.79 -12.67 -1.46
CA GLU A 28 -5.42 -12.80 -0.92
C GLU A 28 -4.64 -13.95 -1.59
N GLY A 29 -5.33 -15.07 -1.87
CA GLY A 29 -4.75 -16.20 -2.57
C GLY A 29 -4.28 -15.87 -3.98
N ASP A 30 -5.04 -15.03 -4.70
CA ASP A 30 -4.70 -14.63 -6.07
C ASP A 30 -3.45 -13.75 -6.11
N LEU A 31 -3.36 -12.79 -5.19
CA LEU A 31 -2.18 -11.91 -5.05
C LEU A 31 -0.94 -12.69 -4.65
N ARG A 32 -1.09 -13.71 -3.79
CA ARG A 32 -0.01 -14.63 -3.45
C ARG A 32 0.45 -15.46 -4.66
N VAL A 33 -0.48 -15.97 -5.46
CA VAL A 33 -0.14 -16.72 -6.68
C VAL A 33 0.63 -15.82 -7.67
N ILE A 34 0.19 -14.58 -7.85
CA ILE A 34 0.91 -13.58 -8.67
C ILE A 34 2.35 -13.40 -8.17
N GLY A 35 2.54 -13.19 -6.86
CA GLY A 35 3.87 -13.01 -6.26
C GLY A 35 4.80 -14.22 -6.44
N ILE A 36 4.26 -15.44 -6.39
CA ILE A 36 5.04 -16.68 -6.58
C ILE A 36 5.37 -16.92 -8.07
N LYS A 37 4.41 -16.64 -8.95
CA LYS A 37 4.52 -16.97 -10.39
C LYS A 37 5.28 -15.92 -11.19
N LEU A 38 5.34 -14.68 -10.70
CA LEU A 38 6.01 -13.55 -11.36
C LEU A 38 7.16 -13.03 -10.48
N PRO A 39 8.29 -13.77 -10.38
CA PRO A 39 9.40 -13.46 -9.48
C PRO A 39 10.21 -12.22 -9.90
N GLU A 40 10.05 -11.71 -11.12
CA GLU A 40 10.71 -10.49 -11.59
C GLU A 40 9.79 -9.25 -11.55
N LEU A 41 8.56 -9.40 -11.06
CA LEU A 41 7.56 -8.35 -11.02
C LEU A 41 7.97 -7.18 -10.10
N ARG A 42 8.07 -5.99 -10.70
CA ARG A 42 8.36 -4.71 -10.02
C ARG A 42 7.15 -3.80 -9.92
N GLU A 43 6.24 -3.85 -10.90
CA GLU A 43 5.01 -3.07 -10.90
C GLU A 43 3.80 -3.98 -11.07
N LEU A 44 2.88 -3.90 -10.10
CA LEU A 44 1.58 -4.57 -10.14
C LEU A 44 0.49 -3.52 -9.95
N SER A 45 -0.32 -3.26 -10.96
CA SER A 45 -1.45 -2.34 -10.88
C SER A 45 -2.72 -3.06 -11.33
N LEU A 46 -3.65 -3.29 -10.40
CA LEU A 46 -4.88 -4.04 -10.64
C LEU A 46 -6.08 -3.14 -10.37
N GLY A 47 -6.80 -2.76 -11.44
CA GLY A 47 -8.02 -1.96 -11.32
C GLY A 47 -7.77 -0.45 -11.36
N HIS A 48 -6.99 -0.01 -12.35
CA HIS A 48 -6.81 1.39 -12.70
C HIS A 48 -8.05 1.91 -13.46
N LEU A 49 -8.48 3.16 -13.17
CA LEU A 49 -9.63 3.86 -13.80
C LEU A 49 -11.01 3.17 -13.66
N LEU A 50 -11.48 3.01 -12.42
CA LEU A 50 -12.81 2.44 -12.18
C LEU A 50 -13.95 3.37 -12.63
N PHE A 51 -14.71 2.89 -13.62
CA PHE A 51 -15.94 3.50 -14.13
C PHE A 51 -17.19 3.20 -13.25
N HIS A 52 -17.05 2.55 -12.09
CA HIS A 52 -18.21 2.05 -11.32
C HIS A 52 -18.11 2.20 -9.80
N LEU A 53 -19.28 2.37 -9.18
CA LEU A 53 -19.55 2.74 -7.77
C LEU A 53 -19.29 1.63 -6.73
N SER A 54 -18.93 0.41 -7.14
CA SER A 54 -18.71 -0.72 -6.19
C SER A 54 -17.69 -1.74 -6.72
N PRO A 55 -16.44 -1.33 -6.94
CA PRO A 55 -15.34 -2.28 -7.12
C PRO A 55 -15.20 -3.16 -5.88
N PRO A 56 -14.64 -4.37 -6.01
CA PRO A 56 -14.41 -5.24 -4.88
C PRO A 56 -13.19 -4.70 -4.15
N SER A 57 -13.40 -4.21 -2.94
CA SER A 57 -12.36 -3.57 -2.17
C SER A 57 -11.63 -4.63 -1.34
N LEU A 58 -10.32 -4.76 -1.55
CA LEU A 58 -9.48 -5.50 -0.62
C LEU A 58 -9.36 -4.64 0.64
N SER A 59 -9.77 -5.18 1.79
CA SER A 59 -9.58 -4.51 3.08
C SER A 59 -8.13 -4.05 3.26
N LEU A 60 -7.92 -2.78 3.63
CA LEU A 60 -6.58 -2.25 3.88
C LEU A 60 -5.82 -3.08 4.93
N SER A 61 -6.53 -3.68 5.89
CA SER A 61 -5.96 -4.57 6.90
C SER A 61 -5.28 -5.82 6.30
N ARG A 62 -5.75 -6.29 5.14
CA ARG A 62 -5.24 -7.50 4.46
C ARG A 62 -4.00 -7.23 3.63
N LEU A 63 -3.71 -5.97 3.33
CA LEU A 63 -2.56 -5.59 2.51
C LEU A 63 -1.22 -6.02 3.11
N LEU A 64 -1.07 -5.90 4.44
CA LEU A 64 0.14 -6.29 5.17
C LEU A 64 0.46 -7.80 5.06
N PRO A 65 -0.48 -8.71 5.39
CA PRO A 65 -0.31 -10.15 5.16
C PRO A 65 0.02 -10.51 3.71
N ILE A 66 -0.60 -9.83 2.75
CA ILE A 66 -0.39 -10.06 1.32
C ILE A 66 1.05 -9.68 0.93
N LEU A 67 1.50 -8.49 1.31
CA LEU A 67 2.83 -7.99 0.92
C LEU A 67 3.97 -8.81 1.50
N ASN A 68 3.80 -9.43 2.68
CA ASN A 68 4.76 -10.39 3.22
C ASN A 68 4.97 -11.63 2.32
N ASN A 69 4.00 -11.96 1.48
CA ASN A 69 4.02 -13.14 0.61
C ASN A 69 4.26 -12.79 -0.86
N ILE A 70 4.36 -11.51 -1.19
CA ILE A 70 4.60 -11.02 -2.55
C ILE A 70 6.10 -10.92 -2.82
N ASN A 71 6.44 -10.90 -4.11
CA ASN A 71 7.77 -10.72 -4.65
C ASN A 71 8.57 -9.60 -3.95
N PRO A 72 9.77 -9.89 -3.40
CA PRO A 72 10.61 -8.93 -2.70
C PRO A 72 11.15 -7.79 -3.59
N HIS A 73 10.97 -7.85 -4.90
CA HIS A 73 11.38 -6.83 -5.87
C HIS A 73 10.25 -5.87 -6.26
N LEU A 74 9.06 -6.00 -5.67
CA LEU A 74 7.95 -5.11 -5.98
C LEU A 74 8.25 -3.66 -5.56
N GLU A 75 8.23 -2.74 -6.52
CA GLU A 75 8.51 -1.32 -6.36
C GLU A 75 7.22 -0.48 -6.36
N LYS A 76 6.24 -0.85 -7.20
CA LYS A 76 4.94 -0.17 -7.32
C LYS A 76 3.78 -1.15 -7.18
N LEU A 77 2.82 -0.79 -6.35
CA LEU A 77 1.56 -1.52 -6.16
C LEU A 77 0.38 -0.57 -6.36
N GLY A 78 -0.46 -0.82 -7.35
CA GLY A 78 -1.74 -0.16 -7.55
C GLY A 78 -2.89 -1.11 -7.23
N LEU A 79 -3.70 -0.79 -6.23
CA LEU A 79 -4.86 -1.60 -5.83
C LEU A 79 -5.99 -0.70 -5.36
N TYR A 80 -7.22 -1.13 -5.63
CA TYR A 80 -8.40 -0.55 -5.00
C TYR A 80 -8.66 -1.19 -3.63
N LEU A 81 -8.50 -0.41 -2.56
CA LEU A 81 -8.56 -0.86 -1.18
C LEU A 81 -9.75 -0.28 -0.43
N ASP A 82 -10.34 -1.08 0.46
CA ASP A 82 -11.30 -0.56 1.43
C ASP A 82 -10.55 0.02 2.63
N GLY A 83 -10.51 1.35 2.72
CA GLY A 83 -9.94 2.04 3.86
C GLY A 83 -10.85 2.09 5.09
N ASN A 84 -12.11 1.66 4.96
CA ASN A 84 -13.12 1.75 6.03
C ASN A 84 -13.32 0.47 6.81
N ASP A 85 -12.83 -0.63 6.26
CA ASP A 85 -12.94 -1.92 6.88
C ASP A 85 -12.11 -1.96 8.18
N SER A 86 -12.55 -2.75 9.17
CA SER A 86 -12.03 -2.65 10.55
C SER A 86 -10.50 -2.78 10.56
N ILE A 87 -9.82 -1.66 10.82
CA ILE A 87 -8.37 -1.60 10.88
C ILE A 87 -7.96 -2.34 12.15
N THR A 88 -7.74 -3.64 12.02
CA THR A 88 -7.34 -4.48 13.14
C THR A 88 -5.97 -4.02 13.60
N ASN A 89 -5.87 -3.66 14.88
CA ASN A 89 -4.62 -3.50 15.60
C ASN A 89 -3.90 -4.86 15.67
N GLU A 90 -3.36 -5.30 14.53
CA GLU A 90 -2.56 -6.49 14.47
C GLU A 90 -1.31 -6.25 15.29
N LYS A 91 -1.26 -6.87 16.48
CA LYS A 91 -0.11 -6.79 17.41
C LYS A 91 1.20 -7.36 16.82
N ARG A 92 1.12 -8.05 15.68
CA ARG A 92 2.29 -8.63 15.01
C ARG A 92 3.13 -7.53 14.38
N PHE A 93 4.43 -7.51 14.67
CA PHE A 93 5.34 -6.64 13.92
C PHE A 93 5.49 -7.19 12.50
N PHE A 94 5.18 -6.36 11.49
CA PHE A 94 5.46 -6.66 10.09
C PHE A 94 6.76 -5.97 9.71
N GLN A 95 7.59 -6.69 8.95
CA GLN A 95 8.74 -6.05 8.32
C GLN A 95 8.23 -5.23 7.13
N PRO A 96 8.71 -3.99 6.96
CA PRO A 96 8.41 -3.21 5.76
C PRO A 96 8.83 -3.96 4.51
N HIS A 97 8.08 -3.76 3.42
CA HIS A 97 8.47 -4.32 2.13
C HIS A 97 9.76 -3.63 1.66
N PRO A 98 10.81 -4.39 1.27
CA PRO A 98 12.16 -3.85 1.10
C PRO A 98 12.26 -2.82 -0.04
N THR A 99 11.53 -3.06 -1.13
CA THR A 99 11.61 -2.26 -2.36
C THR A 99 10.38 -1.43 -2.64
N LEU A 100 9.29 -1.56 -1.87
CA LEU A 100 8.05 -0.86 -2.21
C LEU A 100 8.23 0.65 -2.00
N ARG A 101 7.95 1.42 -3.04
CA ARG A 101 8.07 2.89 -3.05
C ARG A 101 6.77 3.57 -3.41
N VAL A 102 5.94 2.97 -4.26
CA VAL A 102 4.72 3.61 -4.73
C VAL A 102 3.52 2.74 -4.40
N LEU A 103 2.54 3.34 -3.73
CA LEU A 103 1.22 2.76 -3.54
C LEU A 103 0.19 3.62 -4.25
N SER A 104 -0.40 3.10 -5.33
CA SER A 104 -1.53 3.70 -6.02
C SER A 104 -2.83 3.16 -5.44
N LEU A 105 -3.68 4.08 -4.98
CA LEU A 105 -4.94 3.77 -4.32
C LEU A 105 -6.16 4.30 -5.09
N ASP A 106 -5.96 5.17 -6.08
CA ASP A 106 -7.01 5.73 -6.92
C ASP A 106 -8.22 6.21 -6.09
N LEU A 107 -9.44 5.81 -6.45
CA LEU A 107 -10.68 6.16 -5.76
C LEU A 107 -11.03 5.22 -4.58
N SER A 108 -10.03 4.58 -3.96
CA SER A 108 -10.23 3.70 -2.79
C SER A 108 -11.04 4.41 -1.70
N PRO A 109 -12.17 3.85 -1.24
CA PRO A 109 -13.02 4.52 -0.28
C PRO A 109 -12.29 4.66 1.05
N LEU A 110 -12.34 5.86 1.61
CA LEU A 110 -11.81 6.15 2.93
C LEU A 110 -12.62 7.28 3.57
N SER A 111 -13.25 6.97 4.70
CA SER A 111 -13.98 7.92 5.50
C SER A 111 -13.02 8.73 6.38
N PRO A 112 -13.31 10.02 6.66
CA PRO A 112 -12.44 10.88 7.44
C PRO A 112 -12.03 10.33 8.81
N GLU A 113 -12.94 9.65 9.50
CA GLU A 113 -12.73 9.02 10.80
C GLU A 113 -11.67 7.90 10.78
N ASN A 114 -11.44 7.27 9.63
CA ASN A 114 -10.50 6.15 9.48
C ASN A 114 -9.10 6.60 9.03
N THR A 115 -8.90 7.90 8.76
CA THR A 115 -7.63 8.48 8.29
C THR A 115 -6.44 8.06 9.17
N ASP A 116 -6.58 8.11 10.49
CA ASP A 116 -5.49 7.80 11.42
C ASP A 116 -5.11 6.32 11.40
N GLY A 117 -6.10 5.43 11.41
CA GLY A 117 -5.85 4.00 11.31
C GLY A 117 -5.24 3.62 9.97
N ALA A 118 -5.67 4.27 8.88
CA ALA A 118 -5.13 4.02 7.55
C ALA A 118 -3.66 4.47 7.48
N ALA A 119 -3.34 5.68 7.96
CA ALA A 119 -1.98 6.18 8.05
C ALA A 119 -1.09 5.27 8.89
N PHE A 120 -1.57 4.83 10.06
CA PHE A 120 -0.84 3.91 10.91
C PHE A 120 -0.58 2.56 10.22
N THR A 121 -1.57 2.00 9.52
CA THR A 121 -1.43 0.73 8.80
C THR A 121 -0.43 0.84 7.66
N LEU A 122 -0.57 1.86 6.81
CA LEU A 122 0.35 2.10 5.70
C LEU A 122 1.76 2.41 6.18
N SER A 123 1.90 3.08 7.33
CA SER A 123 3.22 3.37 7.89
C SER A 123 4.03 2.10 8.21
N ARG A 124 3.40 0.91 8.24
CA ARG A 124 4.06 -0.38 8.48
C ARG A 124 4.61 -1.02 7.21
N LEU A 125 4.17 -0.57 6.03
CA LEU A 125 4.56 -1.14 4.74
C LEU A 125 5.91 -0.64 4.24
N THR A 126 6.32 0.53 4.69
CA THR A 126 7.39 1.30 4.08
C THR A 126 8.45 1.60 5.13
N THR A 127 9.63 2.06 4.75
CA THR A 127 10.67 2.53 5.67
C THR A 127 11.35 3.76 5.06
N MET A 128 11.87 4.63 5.92
CA MET A 128 12.71 5.76 5.52
C MET A 128 14.06 5.33 4.95
N ILE A 129 14.53 4.11 5.30
CA ILE A 129 15.78 3.56 4.82
C ILE A 129 15.46 2.57 3.70
N SER A 130 15.09 3.15 2.57
CA SER A 130 15.09 2.43 1.31
C SER A 130 16.52 2.27 0.81
N THR A 131 16.82 1.15 0.15
CA THR A 131 18.04 1.01 -0.67
C THR A 131 18.07 1.94 -1.89
N SER A 132 17.03 2.75 -2.10
CA SER A 132 16.98 3.81 -3.11
C SER A 132 16.71 5.16 -2.47
N ASP A 133 17.21 6.23 -3.08
CA ASP A 133 17.05 7.61 -2.57
C ASP A 133 15.62 8.16 -2.69
N THR A 134 14.67 7.36 -3.18
CA THR A 134 13.29 7.77 -3.43
C THR A 134 12.40 7.53 -2.21
N PRO A 135 11.71 8.55 -1.68
CA PRO A 135 10.76 8.36 -0.59
C PRO A 135 9.56 7.52 -1.04
N PHE A 136 8.83 6.97 -0.07
CA PHE A 136 7.57 6.32 -0.37
C PHE A 136 6.49 7.35 -0.69
N GLU A 137 5.72 7.09 -1.75
CA GLU A 137 4.69 7.99 -2.27
C GLU A 137 3.34 7.27 -2.35
N ILE A 138 2.27 7.99 -2.00
CA ILE A 138 0.90 7.57 -2.26
C ILE A 138 0.43 8.27 -3.52
N HIS A 139 0.18 7.52 -4.58
CA HIS A 139 -0.34 8.08 -5.82
C HIS A 139 -1.86 7.95 -5.84
N LEU A 140 -2.52 9.08 -6.06
CA LEU A 140 -3.94 9.13 -6.35
C LEU A 140 -4.05 9.55 -7.82
N GLU A 141 -4.27 8.59 -8.71
CA GLU A 141 -4.50 8.93 -10.11
C GLU A 141 -5.91 9.51 -10.25
N LEU A 142 -5.97 10.84 -10.20
CA LEU A 142 -7.20 11.65 -10.33
C LEU A 142 -7.22 12.43 -11.64
N GLU A 143 -6.24 12.20 -12.53
CA GLU A 143 -6.20 12.86 -13.83
C GLU A 143 -7.24 12.26 -14.76
N TYR A 144 -8.41 12.88 -14.74
CA TYR A 144 -9.48 12.60 -15.69
C TYR A 144 -9.40 13.57 -16.85
N SER A 145 -9.67 13.07 -18.06
CA SER A 145 -9.90 13.97 -19.19
C SER A 145 -11.06 14.94 -18.89
N GLN A 146 -10.95 16.19 -19.35
CA GLN A 146 -12.01 17.19 -19.13
C GLN A 146 -13.37 16.70 -19.66
N ALA A 147 -13.37 16.02 -20.81
CA ALA A 147 -14.56 15.41 -21.40
C ALA A 147 -15.25 14.40 -20.47
N TYR A 148 -14.49 13.69 -19.64
CA TYR A 148 -15.04 12.78 -18.63
C TYR A 148 -15.56 13.54 -17.41
N VAL A 149 -14.87 14.59 -16.96
CA VAL A 149 -15.34 15.44 -15.84
C VAL A 149 -16.68 16.10 -16.18
N ASP A 150 -16.88 16.50 -17.43
CA ASP A 150 -18.09 17.21 -17.89
C ASP A 150 -19.34 16.32 -17.93
N ILE A 151 -19.20 14.98 -17.96
CA ILE A 151 -20.32 14.03 -18.01
C ILE A 151 -20.67 13.40 -16.66
N ILE A 152 -19.82 13.56 -15.64
CA ILE A 152 -20.06 13.01 -14.30
C ILE A 152 -21.01 13.92 -13.51
N PRO A 153 -22.00 13.36 -12.79
CA PRO A 153 -22.83 14.14 -11.88
C PRO A 153 -22.00 14.90 -10.84
N ALA A 154 -22.34 16.16 -10.58
CA ALA A 154 -21.60 17.02 -9.64
C ALA A 154 -21.45 16.40 -8.22
N GLU A 155 -22.42 15.60 -7.78
CA GLU A 155 -22.37 14.90 -6.50
C GLU A 155 -21.28 13.82 -6.47
N GLU A 156 -21.14 13.06 -7.56
CA GLU A 156 -20.08 12.06 -7.69
C GLU A 156 -18.70 12.71 -7.76
N LEU A 157 -18.56 13.82 -8.49
CA LEU A 157 -17.32 14.61 -8.52
C LEU A 157 -16.94 15.13 -7.12
N ARG A 158 -17.92 15.62 -6.35
CA ARG A 158 -17.70 16.02 -4.94
C ARG A 158 -17.25 14.85 -4.07
N SER A 159 -17.87 13.69 -4.22
CA SER A 159 -17.50 12.47 -3.49
C SER A 159 -16.04 12.09 -3.77
N ARG A 160 -15.64 12.03 -5.05
CA ARG A 160 -14.26 11.73 -5.46
C ARG A 160 -13.25 12.73 -4.88
N ASN A 161 -13.56 14.03 -4.93
CA ASN A 161 -12.72 15.07 -4.35
C ASN A 161 -12.60 14.94 -2.83
N ASN A 162 -13.65 14.49 -2.14
CA ASN A 162 -13.59 14.25 -0.70
C ASN A 162 -12.68 13.06 -0.37
N VAL A 163 -12.80 11.95 -1.12
CA VAL A 163 -11.91 10.79 -0.97
C VAL A 163 -10.45 11.18 -1.19
N ALA A 164 -10.17 11.94 -2.26
CA ALA A 164 -8.84 12.46 -2.55
C ALA A 164 -8.27 13.30 -1.40
N LYS A 165 -9.08 14.21 -0.83
CA LYS A 165 -8.68 15.01 0.34
C LYS A 165 -8.41 14.14 1.57
N THR A 166 -9.17 13.08 1.77
CA THR A 166 -8.94 12.16 2.90
C THR A 166 -7.62 11.41 2.73
N TRP A 167 -7.30 10.90 1.54
CA TRP A 167 -6.00 10.27 1.28
C TRP A 167 -4.82 11.24 1.36
N ALA A 168 -4.97 12.49 0.92
CA ALA A 168 -3.95 13.52 1.11
C ALA A 168 -3.64 13.76 2.62
N ARG A 169 -4.64 13.64 3.50
CA ARG A 169 -4.42 13.69 4.96
C ARG A 169 -3.68 12.47 5.49
N VAL A 170 -3.89 11.29 4.90
CA VAL A 170 -3.13 10.08 5.23
C VAL A 170 -1.66 10.26 4.86
N GLU A 171 -1.38 10.72 3.64
CA GLU A 171 -0.04 10.98 3.13
C GLU A 171 0.73 11.96 4.03
N ALA A 172 0.10 13.09 4.41
CA ALA A 172 0.70 14.08 5.29
C ALA A 172 1.10 13.50 6.68
N LYS A 173 0.42 12.45 7.14
CA LYS A 173 0.72 11.77 8.42
C LYS A 173 1.72 10.63 8.27
N LEU A 174 1.86 10.08 7.07
CA LEU A 174 2.65 8.88 6.83
C LEU A 174 4.13 9.11 7.14
N TYR A 175 4.70 10.19 6.62
CA TYR A 175 6.13 10.49 6.79
C TYR A 175 6.55 10.59 8.28
N PRO A 176 5.88 11.41 9.13
CA PRO A 176 6.16 11.44 10.56
C PRO A 176 6.04 10.08 11.25
N LEU A 177 5.04 9.27 10.89
CA LEU A 177 4.82 7.95 11.48
C LEU A 177 5.94 6.97 11.13
N VAL A 178 6.34 6.92 9.86
CA VAL A 178 7.45 6.06 9.40
C VAL A 178 8.75 6.49 10.06
N ALA A 179 9.03 7.80 10.10
CA ALA A 179 10.24 8.34 10.74
C ALA A 179 10.31 8.01 12.24
N ALA A 180 9.23 8.22 12.99
CA ALA A 180 9.17 7.90 14.41
C ALA A 180 9.33 6.40 14.69
N ARG A 181 8.70 5.55 13.87
CA ARG A 181 8.82 4.08 13.95
C ARG A 181 10.25 3.63 13.68
N ASP A 182 10.90 4.18 12.66
CA ASP A 182 12.26 3.81 12.26
C ASP A 182 13.31 4.30 13.25
N GLU A 183 13.11 5.47 13.87
CA GLU A 183 13.96 5.92 14.99
C GLU A 183 13.87 4.96 16.18
N LYS A 184 12.65 4.62 16.60
CA LYS A 184 12.43 3.67 17.69
C LYS A 184 13.03 2.30 17.41
N ARG A 185 12.97 1.83 16.16
CA ARG A 185 13.62 0.58 15.74
C ARG A 185 15.14 0.66 15.88
N ARG A 186 15.75 1.77 15.47
CA ARG A 186 17.20 2.00 15.58
C ARG A 186 17.65 2.08 17.03
N GLU A 187 16.88 2.75 17.89
CA GLU A 187 17.15 2.80 19.33
C GLU A 187 17.15 1.40 19.96
N MET A 188 16.12 0.59 19.70
CA MET A 188 16.03 -0.78 20.18
C MET A 188 17.20 -1.66 19.66
N GLN A 189 17.62 -1.48 18.42
CA GLN A 189 18.79 -2.18 17.86
C GLN A 189 20.09 -1.80 18.58
N ARG A 190 20.32 -0.50 18.84
CA ARG A 190 21.50 -0.04 19.60
C ARG A 190 21.53 -0.61 21.01
N VAL A 191 20.38 -0.63 21.70
CA VAL A 191 20.26 -1.23 23.04
C VAL A 191 20.58 -2.73 22.98
N ALA A 192 19.98 -3.47 22.05
CA ALA A 192 20.23 -4.90 21.90
C ALA A 192 21.70 -5.22 21.54
N GLU A 193 22.35 -4.38 20.72
CA GLU A 193 23.78 -4.52 20.41
C GLU A 193 24.67 -4.21 21.61
N TYR A 194 24.31 -3.21 22.42
CA TYR A 194 25.02 -2.84 23.65
C TYR A 194 24.95 -3.97 24.68
N GLU A 195 23.77 -4.56 24.87
CA GLU A 195 23.56 -5.73 25.73
C GLU A 195 24.32 -6.97 25.22
N ARG A 196 24.32 -7.23 23.90
CA ARG A 196 25.09 -8.34 23.30
C ARG A 196 26.60 -8.18 23.44
N LYS A 197 27.11 -6.95 23.54
CA LYS A 197 28.53 -6.67 23.78
C LYS A 197 28.94 -6.82 25.26
N GLY A 198 28.01 -7.25 26.14
CA GLY A 198 28.30 -7.52 27.55
C GLY A 198 28.41 -6.26 28.42
N ASN A 199 28.00 -5.10 27.91
CA ASN A 199 27.99 -3.87 28.70
C ASN A 199 26.63 -3.73 29.38
N THR A 200 26.60 -3.80 30.71
CA THR A 200 25.42 -3.47 31.50
C THR A 200 25.17 -1.96 31.40
N PRO A 201 23.95 -1.49 31.09
CA PRO A 201 23.67 -0.06 31.12
C PRO A 201 23.76 0.45 32.56
N CYS A 202 24.72 1.33 32.82
CA CYS A 202 24.78 2.11 34.05
C CYS A 202 23.60 3.08 34.06
N PHE A 203 22.47 2.67 34.62
CA PHE A 203 21.44 3.60 35.05
C PHE A 203 22.00 4.36 36.25
N ILE A 204 22.39 5.62 36.04
CA ILE A 204 22.64 6.55 37.13
C ILE A 204 21.26 7.06 37.58
N PRO A 205 20.91 6.93 38.87
CA PRO A 205 19.60 7.29 39.42
C PRO A 205 19.28 8.79 39.34
#